data_AF-A0A1E5T1G9-F1
#
_entry.id   AF-A0A1E5T1G9-F1
#
_cell.length_a   1.000
_cell.length_b   1.000
_cell.length_c   1.000
_cell.angle_alpha   90.00
_cell.angle_beta   90.00
_cell.angle_gamma   90.00
#
_symmetry.space_group_name_H-M   'P 1'
#
loop_
_entity.id
_entity.type
_entity.pdbx_description
1 polymer ?
#
loop_
_entity_poly.entity_id
_entity_poly.type
_entity_poly.pdbx_seq_one_letter_code
_entity_poly.pdbx_strand_id
1 'polypeptide(L)'
;MTLLEIIFLFGILMMLIGRFYQLRYTTTDFDTFGHLYFSKRLKAERLGPFGPITSNVVASKAIPNPFFINWFFVHLFGIDLLTKINRSLNTLIDTFFSGVFFVILHLAGFRLQTILLALLIYLSTPLWTTLVISGPRLRSFTPRLLSEVLVMLYFTFIYVDIGLSEWQIIAITSAMSFAVLSSSKFGVQSILFTGLLCALIDLSLLPIIPLALSVLCLILFFRVPFLSSVKHHFNHLKWYANLNRKGLSYAANRSNLKGLWSKNRSMASNLQDLLMTKAKDKGPLAGSILISFTLPLIVLIFWDFQFFRSFEFSTPIMAVLLLFIVINIKFFTFLGESERYLSHVAILLTCGFSSIIQKYELIWVVAFLLIFNSLYFFNSIRILSKKVSAGKQTNDKITAFLGTLQPKVVLCFPYHVGSYFQILLETDHQLFGSILTDNEEHPITKKGLEPSYPYLDLDRLDEMSNDFGVNLLVLRKSALATAGFEGWNPPSEWQVIKTIGKGVMIYERNKDETDTFEKPG
;
A
#
# COMPACT_ATOMS: atom_id res chain seq x y z
N MET A 1 9.56 -4.42 -38.13
CA MET A 1 9.56 -5.16 -36.86
C MET A 1 10.38 -6.43 -37.02
N THR A 2 11.29 -6.74 -36.11
CA THR A 2 12.07 -7.99 -36.11
C THR A 2 11.30 -9.12 -35.44
N LEU A 3 11.72 -10.39 -35.65
CA LEU A 3 11.14 -11.55 -34.95
C LEU A 3 11.23 -11.39 -33.42
N LEU A 4 12.34 -10.84 -32.92
CA LEU A 4 12.55 -10.61 -31.49
C LEU A 4 11.53 -9.59 -30.93
N GLU A 5 11.22 -8.53 -31.68
CA GLU A 5 10.21 -7.54 -31.28
C GLU A 5 8.81 -8.17 -31.22
N ILE A 6 8.48 -9.06 -32.15
CA ILE A 6 7.22 -9.83 -32.12
C ILE A 6 7.13 -10.70 -30.86
N ILE A 7 8.23 -11.39 -30.51
CA ILE A 7 8.29 -12.22 -29.30
C ILE A 7 8.08 -11.35 -28.04
N PHE A 8 8.72 -10.18 -27.97
CA PHE A 8 8.54 -9.29 -26.82
C PHE A 8 7.13 -8.73 -26.73
N LEU A 9 6.52 -8.33 -27.84
CA LEU A 9 5.12 -7.90 -27.89
C LEU A 9 4.16 -8.99 -27.43
N PHE A 10 4.35 -10.22 -27.90
CA PHE A 10 3.56 -11.37 -27.46
C PHE A 10 3.73 -11.61 -25.96
N GLY A 11 4.96 -11.55 -25.45
CA GLY A 11 5.25 -11.66 -24.01
C GLY A 11 4.54 -10.59 -23.19
N ILE A 12 4.57 -9.33 -23.64
CA ILE A 12 3.86 -8.20 -23.02
C ILE A 12 2.36 -8.50 -22.96
N LEU A 13 1.76 -8.90 -24.07
CA LEU A 13 0.34 -9.23 -24.15
C LEU A 13 -0.03 -10.36 -23.18
N MET A 14 0.77 -11.42 -23.13
CA MET A 14 0.55 -12.54 -22.21
C MET A 14 0.66 -12.12 -20.75
N MET A 15 1.61 -11.23 -20.40
CA MET A 15 1.72 -10.71 -19.04
C MET A 15 0.52 -9.83 -18.66
N LEU A 16 0.01 -9.00 -19.57
CA LEU A 16 -1.20 -8.21 -19.34
C LEU A 16 -2.41 -9.12 -19.12
N ILE A 17 -2.63 -10.11 -19.99
CA ILE A 17 -3.71 -11.11 -19.84
C ILE A 17 -3.59 -11.82 -18.49
N GLY A 18 -2.37 -12.24 -18.13
CA GLY A 18 -2.09 -12.89 -16.85
C GLY A 18 -2.49 -12.03 -15.65
N ARG A 19 -2.18 -10.73 -15.67
CA ARG A 19 -2.55 -9.79 -14.59
C ARG A 19 -4.07 -9.67 -14.44
N PHE A 20 -4.82 -9.55 -15.53
CA PHE A 20 -6.29 -9.56 -15.46
C PHE A 20 -6.85 -10.91 -14.98
N TYR A 21 -6.26 -12.02 -15.41
CA TYR A 21 -6.65 -13.36 -14.96
C TYR A 21 -6.49 -13.51 -13.43
N GLN A 22 -5.41 -12.98 -12.87
CA GLN A 22 -5.16 -13.00 -11.43
C GLN A 22 -6.23 -12.27 -10.60
N LEU A 23 -6.94 -11.29 -11.17
CA LEU A 23 -8.02 -10.57 -10.48
C LEU A 23 -9.17 -11.49 -10.05
N ARG A 24 -9.38 -12.60 -10.78
CA ARG A 24 -10.39 -13.63 -10.43
C ARG A 24 -10.13 -14.28 -9.07
N TYR A 25 -8.87 -14.28 -8.62
CA TYR A 25 -8.44 -14.88 -7.37
C TYR A 25 -8.15 -13.82 -6.30
N THR A 26 -8.84 -12.68 -6.37
CA THR A 26 -8.67 -11.62 -5.36
C THR A 26 -9.95 -11.15 -4.73
N THR A 27 -9.80 -10.74 -3.48
CA THR A 27 -10.83 -10.11 -2.68
C THR A 27 -10.43 -8.67 -2.42
N THR A 28 -11.43 -7.81 -2.28
CA THR A 28 -11.23 -6.46 -1.77
C THR A 28 -10.61 -6.55 -0.37
N ASP A 29 -9.52 -5.83 -0.14
CA ASP A 29 -8.81 -5.84 1.14
C ASP A 29 -9.23 -4.69 2.04
N PHE A 30 -8.74 -4.73 3.27
CA PHE A 30 -9.01 -3.77 4.32
C PHE A 30 -8.72 -2.32 3.89
N ASP A 31 -7.55 -2.09 3.28
CA ASP A 31 -7.12 -0.76 2.84
C ASP A 31 -8.06 -0.23 1.73
N THR A 32 -8.45 -1.08 0.79
CA THR A 32 -9.41 -0.72 -0.26
C THR A 32 -10.75 -0.29 0.33
N PHE A 33 -11.28 -1.03 1.30
CA PHE A 33 -12.51 -0.65 1.98
C PHE A 33 -12.35 0.72 2.66
N GLY A 34 -11.21 1.00 3.29
CA GLY A 34 -10.91 2.31 3.87
C GLY A 34 -10.95 3.43 2.84
N HIS A 35 -10.28 3.25 1.70
CA HIS A 35 -10.29 4.24 0.63
C HIS A 35 -11.68 4.42 -0.01
N LEU A 36 -12.44 3.35 -0.21
CA LEU A 36 -13.82 3.47 -0.68
C LEU A 36 -14.70 4.21 0.34
N TYR A 37 -14.53 3.94 1.64
CA TYR A 37 -15.25 4.64 2.70
C TYR A 37 -14.92 6.14 2.70
N PHE A 38 -13.65 6.53 2.66
CA PHE A 38 -13.26 7.94 2.58
C PHE A 38 -13.79 8.61 1.31
N SER A 39 -13.76 7.92 0.16
CA SER A 39 -14.37 8.40 -1.08
C SER A 39 -15.88 8.63 -0.92
N LYS A 40 -16.62 7.70 -0.30
CA LYS A 40 -18.05 7.83 -0.01
C LYS A 40 -18.33 9.06 0.87
N ARG A 41 -17.54 9.26 1.93
CA ARG A 41 -17.68 10.38 2.87
C ARG A 41 -17.38 11.73 2.21
N LEU A 42 -16.29 11.85 1.45
CA LEU A 42 -15.96 13.08 0.72
C LEU A 42 -17.10 13.53 -0.20
N LYS A 43 -17.71 12.56 -0.91
CA LYS A 43 -18.85 12.84 -1.79
C LYS A 43 -20.10 13.22 -1.00
N ALA A 44 -20.42 12.48 0.07
CA ALA A 44 -21.60 12.73 0.90
C ALA A 44 -21.55 14.08 1.62
N GLU A 45 -20.39 14.44 2.17
CA GLU A 45 -20.14 15.69 2.91
C GLU A 45 -19.80 16.87 1.99
N ARG A 46 -19.73 16.67 0.66
CA ARG A 46 -19.34 17.67 -0.34
C ARG A 46 -18.01 18.35 -0.03
N LEU A 47 -17.06 17.57 0.48
CA LEU A 47 -15.75 18.05 0.89
C LEU A 47 -14.76 18.06 -0.28
N GLY A 48 -13.88 19.05 -0.28
CA GLY A 48 -12.70 19.07 -1.14
C GLY A 48 -11.64 18.04 -0.72
N PRO A 49 -10.55 17.90 -1.49
CA PRO A 49 -9.51 16.89 -1.26
C PRO A 49 -8.74 17.02 0.06
N PHE A 50 -8.93 18.11 0.81
CA PHE A 50 -8.30 18.37 2.11
C PHE A 50 -9.33 18.71 3.19
N GLY A 51 -10.63 18.50 2.91
CA GLY A 51 -11.68 18.70 3.89
C GLY A 51 -11.58 17.64 5.00
N PRO A 52 -11.80 18.01 6.27
CA PRO A 52 -11.78 17.05 7.36
C PRO A 52 -12.99 16.11 7.24
N ILE A 53 -12.74 14.81 7.15
CA ILE A 53 -13.82 13.82 7.04
C ILE A 53 -14.36 13.50 8.43
N THR A 54 -15.67 13.65 8.63
CA THR A 54 -16.34 13.11 9.81
C THR A 54 -16.44 11.59 9.68
N SER A 55 -15.88 10.87 10.64
CA SER A 55 -15.89 9.40 10.61
C SER A 55 -17.03 8.87 11.47
N ASN A 56 -17.63 7.75 11.07
CA ASN A 56 -18.63 7.04 11.86
C ASN A 56 -17.95 6.20 12.96
N VAL A 57 -16.90 6.74 13.58
CA VAL A 57 -16.17 6.10 14.67
C VAL A 57 -16.41 6.90 15.94
N VAL A 58 -16.89 6.22 16.97
CA VAL A 58 -17.20 6.84 18.27
C VAL A 58 -15.93 7.38 18.89
N ALA A 59 -16.02 8.58 19.47
CA ALA A 59 -14.90 9.32 20.06
C ALA A 59 -13.77 9.73 19.09
N SER A 60 -13.95 9.50 17.77
CA SER A 60 -12.97 9.95 16.78
C SER A 60 -13.10 11.45 16.50
N LYS A 61 -11.96 12.12 16.32
CA LYS A 61 -11.92 13.46 15.74
C LYS A 61 -12.07 13.36 14.22
N ALA A 62 -12.56 14.43 13.59
CA ALA A 62 -12.56 14.52 12.13
C ALA A 62 -11.12 14.39 11.60
N ILE A 63 -10.93 13.68 10.48
CA ILE A 63 -9.61 13.25 10.02
C ILE A 63 -9.03 14.29 9.05
N PRO A 64 -7.97 15.03 9.43
CA PRO A 64 -7.35 16.02 8.55
C PRO A 64 -6.24 15.33 7.73
N ASN A 65 -6.62 14.58 6.70
CA ASN A 65 -5.66 13.89 5.83
C ASN A 65 -5.87 14.35 4.38
N PRO A 66 -4.81 14.52 3.59
CA PRO A 66 -4.96 14.82 2.17
C PRO A 66 -5.49 13.58 1.44
N PHE A 67 -6.73 13.68 0.97
CA PHE A 67 -7.48 12.64 0.29
C PHE A 67 -7.62 12.91 -1.21
N PHE A 68 -6.63 13.55 -1.84
CA PHE A 68 -6.73 13.99 -3.23
C PHE A 68 -7.09 12.87 -4.20
N ILE A 69 -6.46 11.70 -4.07
CA ILE A 69 -6.75 10.56 -4.94
C ILE A 69 -8.17 10.02 -4.71
N ASN A 70 -8.60 9.93 -3.45
CA ASN A 70 -9.96 9.49 -3.10
C ASN A 70 -11.02 10.45 -3.64
N TRP A 71 -10.76 11.75 -3.53
CA TRP A 71 -11.59 12.82 -4.07
C TRP A 71 -11.63 12.76 -5.60
N PHE A 72 -10.46 12.68 -6.26
CA PHE A 72 -10.36 12.64 -7.71
C PHE A 72 -11.15 11.46 -8.31
N PHE A 73 -10.93 10.25 -7.81
CA PHE A 73 -11.59 9.07 -8.35
C PHE A 73 -13.09 9.00 -8.07
N VAL A 74 -13.56 9.48 -6.91
CA VAL A 74 -14.99 9.48 -6.62
C VAL A 74 -15.75 10.51 -7.45
N HIS A 75 -15.12 11.62 -7.82
CA HIS A 75 -15.72 12.61 -8.73
C HIS A 75 -15.68 12.16 -10.18
N LEU A 76 -14.61 11.47 -10.60
CA LEU A 76 -14.47 10.96 -11.97
C LEU A 76 -15.43 9.80 -12.26
N PHE A 77 -15.56 8.84 -11.33
CA PHE A 77 -16.30 7.61 -11.57
C PHE A 77 -17.62 7.50 -10.79
N GLY A 78 -17.79 8.27 -9.72
CA GLY A 78 -18.85 8.01 -8.74
C GLY A 78 -18.53 6.80 -7.86
N ILE A 79 -19.19 6.72 -6.69
CA ILE A 79 -18.92 5.67 -5.71
C ILE A 79 -19.34 4.27 -6.18
N ASP A 80 -20.43 4.16 -6.94
CA ASP A 80 -20.97 2.88 -7.41
C ASP A 80 -20.03 2.22 -8.43
N LEU A 81 -19.60 2.99 -9.43
CA LEU A 81 -18.63 2.50 -10.41
C LEU A 81 -17.28 2.22 -9.75
N LEU A 82 -16.79 3.11 -8.87
CA LEU A 82 -15.54 2.91 -8.15
C LEU A 82 -15.56 1.62 -7.32
N THR A 83 -16.67 1.33 -6.64
CA THR A 83 -16.87 0.07 -5.91
C THR A 83 -16.93 -1.13 -6.86
N LYS A 84 -17.48 -1.00 -8.07
CA LYS A 84 -17.48 -2.07 -9.07
C LYS A 84 -16.09 -2.35 -9.65
N ILE A 85 -15.29 -1.31 -9.90
CA ILE A 85 -13.98 -1.42 -10.57
C ILE A 85 -12.79 -1.46 -9.61
N ASN A 86 -12.98 -1.35 -8.30
CA ASN A 86 -11.89 -1.23 -7.32
C ASN A 86 -10.77 -2.28 -7.49
N ARG A 87 -11.12 -3.51 -7.87
CA ARG A 87 -10.16 -4.61 -8.06
C ARG A 87 -9.35 -4.48 -9.35
N SER A 88 -9.94 -3.92 -10.40
CA SER A 88 -9.28 -3.76 -11.70
C SER A 88 -8.63 -2.40 -11.88
N LEU A 89 -9.02 -1.38 -11.10
CA LEU A 89 -8.59 0.00 -11.30
C LEU A 89 -7.07 0.15 -11.35
N ASN A 90 -6.37 -0.41 -10.36
CA ASN A 90 -4.91 -0.34 -10.33
C ASN A 90 -4.26 -1.13 -11.48
N THR A 91 -4.81 -2.28 -11.88
CA THR A 91 -4.32 -3.02 -13.05
C THR A 91 -4.53 -2.24 -14.35
N LEU A 92 -5.65 -1.51 -14.48
CA LEU A 92 -5.93 -0.62 -15.60
C LEU A 92 -4.96 0.56 -15.62
N ILE A 93 -4.72 1.21 -14.47
CA ILE A 93 -3.75 2.31 -14.34
C ILE A 93 -2.34 1.84 -14.71
N ASP A 94 -1.89 0.68 -14.22
CA ASP A 94 -0.55 0.16 -14.52
C ASP A 94 -0.38 -0.21 -16.00
N THR A 95 -1.44 -0.75 -16.63
CA THR A 95 -1.48 -1.08 -18.06
C THR A 95 -1.42 0.19 -18.90
N PHE A 96 -2.25 1.19 -18.55
CA PHE A 96 -2.24 2.50 -19.20
C PHE A 96 -0.87 3.17 -19.07
N PHE A 97 -0.30 3.17 -17.87
CA PHE A 97 1.02 3.71 -17.60
C PHE A 97 2.11 3.02 -18.44
N SER A 98 2.05 1.70 -18.63
CA SER A 98 2.98 0.98 -19.50
C SER A 98 2.91 1.47 -20.96
N GLY A 99 1.71 1.80 -21.44
CA GLY A 99 1.51 2.42 -22.76
C GLY A 99 2.03 3.86 -22.83
N VAL A 100 1.75 4.69 -21.81
CA VAL A 100 2.29 6.05 -21.72
C VAL A 100 3.83 6.02 -21.73
N PHE A 101 4.42 5.11 -20.97
CA PHE A 101 5.87 4.97 -20.91
C PHE A 101 6.48 4.51 -22.24
N PHE A 102 5.82 3.58 -22.96
CA PHE A 102 6.21 3.22 -24.32
C PHE A 102 6.34 4.46 -25.22
N VAL A 103 5.32 5.33 -25.19
CA VAL A 103 5.29 6.56 -26.00
C VAL A 103 6.40 7.51 -25.57
N ILE A 104 6.58 7.73 -24.27
CA ILE A 104 7.63 8.63 -23.74
C ILE A 104 9.03 8.18 -24.19
N LEU A 105 9.38 6.90 -24.02
CA LEU A 105 10.69 6.41 -24.47
C LEU A 105 10.84 6.46 -25.99
N HIS A 106 9.76 6.22 -26.74
CA HIS A 106 9.82 6.30 -28.19
C HIS A 106 10.10 7.73 -28.66
N LEU A 107 9.45 8.73 -28.03
CA LEU A 107 9.69 10.14 -28.30
C LEU A 107 11.12 10.56 -27.91
N ALA A 108 11.68 9.95 -26.85
CA ALA A 108 13.06 10.14 -26.45
C ALA A 108 14.09 9.41 -27.34
N GLY A 109 13.66 8.80 -28.45
CA GLY A 109 14.55 8.17 -29.43
C GLY A 109 15.11 6.80 -29.02
N PHE A 110 14.57 6.16 -27.97
CA PHE A 110 15.01 4.82 -27.60
C PHE A 110 14.66 3.80 -28.68
N ARG A 111 15.55 2.82 -28.89
CA ARG A 111 15.31 1.73 -29.84
C ARG A 111 14.09 0.93 -29.40
N LEU A 112 13.22 0.57 -30.36
CA LEU A 112 12.00 -0.20 -30.11
C LEU A 112 12.25 -1.47 -29.29
N GLN A 113 13.33 -2.19 -29.60
CA GLN A 113 13.73 -3.40 -28.87
C GLN A 113 13.98 -3.15 -27.38
N THR A 114 14.60 -2.00 -27.04
CA THR A 114 14.92 -1.64 -25.65
C THR A 114 13.64 -1.33 -24.89
N ILE A 115 12.72 -0.59 -25.53
CA ILE A 115 11.42 -0.25 -24.95
C ILE A 115 10.60 -1.52 -24.69
N LEU A 116 10.48 -2.39 -25.69
CA LEU A 116 9.72 -3.64 -25.55
C LEU A 116 10.32 -4.57 -24.50
N LEU A 117 11.65 -4.67 -24.45
CA LEU A 117 12.33 -5.47 -23.43
C LEU A 117 12.11 -4.88 -22.02
N ALA A 118 12.23 -3.56 -21.87
CA ALA A 118 12.04 -2.89 -20.58
C ALA A 118 10.62 -3.06 -20.05
N LEU A 119 9.62 -2.97 -20.94
CA LEU A 119 8.22 -3.23 -20.61
C LEU A 119 7.97 -4.69 -20.28
N LEU A 120 8.54 -5.63 -21.03
CA LEU A 120 8.41 -7.05 -20.75
C LEU A 120 8.98 -7.41 -19.37
N ILE A 121 10.15 -6.86 -19.02
CA ILE A 121 10.77 -7.06 -17.71
C ILE A 121 9.94 -6.39 -16.61
N TYR A 122 9.50 -5.14 -16.81
CA TYR A 122 8.61 -4.44 -15.88
C TYR A 122 7.32 -5.23 -15.62
N LEU A 123 6.70 -5.71 -16.70
CA LEU A 123 5.42 -6.40 -16.61
C LEU A 123 5.53 -7.79 -15.99
N SER A 124 6.70 -8.43 -16.07
CA SER A 124 6.94 -9.79 -15.57
C SER A 124 7.55 -9.85 -14.16
N THR A 125 8.23 -8.81 -13.69
CA THR A 125 8.90 -8.84 -12.38
C THR A 125 7.93 -9.06 -11.20
N PRO A 126 8.16 -10.07 -10.33
CA PRO A 126 7.30 -10.41 -9.20
C PRO A 126 7.03 -9.28 -8.23
N LEU A 127 8.00 -8.38 -8.05
CA LEU A 127 7.88 -7.21 -7.17
C LEU A 127 6.69 -6.32 -7.53
N TRP A 128 6.44 -6.15 -8.83
CA TRP A 128 5.42 -5.24 -9.34
C TRP A 128 4.12 -5.95 -9.72
N THR A 129 4.14 -7.29 -9.80
CA THR A 129 3.02 -8.11 -10.26
C THR A 129 2.32 -8.91 -9.16
N THR A 130 3.02 -9.31 -8.10
CA THR A 130 2.52 -10.32 -7.17
C THR A 130 2.14 -9.77 -5.80
N LEU A 131 1.03 -10.27 -5.26
CA LEU A 131 0.54 -9.93 -3.91
C LEU A 131 1.44 -10.43 -2.78
N VAL A 132 2.28 -11.40 -3.09
CA VAL A 132 3.03 -12.14 -2.08
C VAL A 132 4.18 -11.29 -1.53
N ILE A 133 4.88 -10.54 -2.40
CA ILE A 133 6.12 -9.84 -2.06
C ILE A 133 5.84 -8.44 -1.55
N SER A 134 5.18 -7.59 -2.34
CA SER A 134 5.07 -6.15 -2.08
C SER A 134 3.69 -5.70 -1.59
N GLY A 135 2.82 -6.65 -1.26
CA GLY A 135 1.43 -6.40 -0.85
C GLY A 135 0.50 -6.09 -2.02
N PRO A 136 -0.67 -5.50 -1.76
CA PRO A 136 -1.74 -5.37 -2.73
C PRO A 136 -1.59 -4.19 -3.71
N ARG A 137 -0.47 -4.13 -4.45
CA ARG A 137 -0.17 -3.03 -5.39
C ARG A 137 -1.19 -2.94 -6.55
N LEU A 138 -1.37 -4.02 -7.31
CA LEU A 138 -2.14 -4.00 -8.57
C LEU A 138 -3.65 -4.25 -8.43
N ARG A 139 -4.10 -4.77 -7.28
CA ARG A 139 -5.41 -5.45 -7.18
C ARG A 139 -6.36 -4.84 -6.15
N SER A 140 -5.91 -3.76 -5.54
CA SER A 140 -6.61 -3.06 -4.46
C SER A 140 -6.59 -1.59 -4.76
N PHE A 141 -7.72 -0.92 -4.61
CA PHE A 141 -7.81 0.51 -4.84
C PHE A 141 -7.13 1.23 -3.68
N THR A 142 -5.88 1.60 -3.92
CA THR A 142 -5.04 2.37 -3.00
C THR A 142 -4.32 3.48 -3.76
N PRO A 143 -4.09 4.66 -3.15
CA PRO A 143 -3.30 5.75 -3.71
C PRO A 143 -1.86 5.37 -4.08
N ARG A 144 -1.37 4.23 -3.56
CA ARG A 144 0.01 3.79 -3.70
C ARG A 144 0.46 3.69 -5.15
N LEU A 145 -0.24 2.92 -5.99
CA LEU A 145 0.19 2.72 -7.38
C LEU A 145 0.22 4.04 -8.15
N LEU A 146 -0.80 4.88 -7.97
CA LEU A 146 -0.84 6.17 -8.64
C LEU A 146 0.31 7.08 -8.16
N SER A 147 0.67 7.05 -6.87
CA SER A 147 1.86 7.76 -6.39
C SER A 147 3.16 7.22 -7.00
N GLU A 148 3.30 5.89 -7.17
CA GLU A 148 4.46 5.29 -7.85
C GLU A 148 4.53 5.73 -9.31
N VAL A 149 3.41 5.71 -10.05
CA VAL A 149 3.30 6.16 -11.44
C VAL A 149 3.68 7.64 -11.57
N LEU A 150 3.12 8.50 -10.72
CA LEU A 150 3.39 9.94 -10.77
C LEU A 150 4.85 10.27 -10.45
N VAL A 151 5.47 9.57 -9.51
CA VAL A 151 6.90 9.76 -9.20
C VAL A 151 7.80 9.19 -10.31
N MET A 152 7.45 8.06 -10.92
CA MET A 152 8.17 7.54 -12.08
C MET A 152 8.12 8.53 -13.25
N LEU A 153 6.93 9.05 -13.56
CA LEU A 153 6.77 10.08 -14.59
C LEU A 153 7.53 11.36 -14.22
N TYR A 154 7.46 11.80 -12.96
CA TYR A 154 8.20 12.96 -12.46
C TYR A 154 9.69 12.88 -12.81
N PHE A 155 10.35 11.76 -12.48
CA PHE A 155 11.76 11.58 -12.81
C PHE A 155 11.99 11.35 -14.29
N THR A 156 11.07 10.71 -15.00
CA THR A 156 11.21 10.52 -16.45
C THR A 156 11.18 11.85 -17.19
N PHE A 157 10.26 12.76 -16.85
CA PHE A 157 10.19 14.09 -17.45
C PHE A 157 11.42 14.98 -17.15
N ILE A 158 12.09 14.75 -16.02
CA ILE A 158 13.31 15.50 -15.65
C ILE A 158 14.54 14.94 -16.36
N TYR A 159 14.64 13.62 -16.48
CA TYR A 159 15.88 12.91 -16.83
C TYR A 159 15.88 12.24 -18.20
N VAL A 160 14.77 12.29 -18.94
CA VAL A 160 14.71 11.74 -20.28
C VAL A 160 14.35 12.86 -21.22
N ASP A 161 15.28 13.21 -22.11
CA ASP A 161 15.01 14.24 -23.11
C ASP A 161 13.93 13.77 -24.10
N ILE A 162 12.76 14.41 -24.02
CA ILE A 162 11.63 14.23 -24.94
C ILE A 162 11.34 15.49 -25.76
N GLY A 163 12.30 16.42 -25.82
CA GLY A 163 12.17 17.68 -26.56
C GLY A 163 11.27 18.73 -25.90
N LEU A 164 11.03 18.62 -24.59
CA LEU A 164 10.31 19.66 -23.84
C LEU A 164 11.28 20.73 -23.34
N SER A 165 10.82 21.99 -23.34
CA SER A 165 11.54 23.07 -22.69
C SER A 165 11.55 22.90 -21.17
N GLU A 166 12.55 23.47 -20.49
CA GLU A 166 12.70 23.39 -19.04
C GLU A 166 11.45 23.90 -18.29
N TRP A 167 10.82 24.98 -18.76
CA TRP A 167 9.59 25.50 -18.17
C TRP A 167 8.40 24.54 -18.27
N GLN A 168 8.29 23.81 -19.38
CA GLN A 168 7.26 22.77 -19.54
C GLN A 168 7.52 21.60 -18.59
N ILE A 169 8.78 21.18 -18.46
CA ILE A 169 9.18 20.14 -17.50
C ILE A 169 8.83 20.59 -16.09
N ILE A 170 9.21 21.78 -15.67
CA ILE A 170 8.90 22.33 -14.33
C ILE A 170 7.39 22.38 -14.09
N ALA A 171 6.59 22.85 -15.06
CA ALA A 171 5.14 22.95 -14.91
C ALA A 171 4.47 21.57 -14.76
N ILE A 172 4.81 20.61 -15.63
CA ILE A 172 4.24 19.25 -15.61
C ILE A 172 4.66 18.52 -14.33
N THR A 173 5.93 18.57 -13.97
CA THR A 173 6.48 17.88 -12.79
C THR A 173 6.00 18.52 -11.49
N SER A 174 5.69 19.83 -11.47
CA SER A 174 4.99 20.48 -10.35
C SER A 174 3.58 19.92 -10.20
N ALA A 175 2.80 19.82 -11.28
CA ALA A 175 1.46 19.22 -11.19
C ALA A 175 1.50 17.76 -10.67
N MET A 176 2.49 16.97 -11.09
CA MET A 176 2.69 15.60 -10.60
C MET A 176 3.08 15.57 -9.12
N SER A 177 4.05 16.39 -8.70
CA SER A 177 4.48 16.42 -7.31
C SER A 177 3.40 16.97 -6.38
N PHE A 178 2.58 17.92 -6.83
CA PHE A 178 1.38 18.36 -6.12
C PHE A 178 0.41 17.20 -5.85
N ALA A 179 0.12 16.38 -6.87
CA ALA A 179 -0.74 15.20 -6.74
C ALA A 179 -0.13 14.13 -5.80
N VAL A 180 1.20 13.94 -5.82
CA VAL A 180 1.90 13.03 -4.91
C VAL A 180 1.84 13.53 -3.46
N LEU A 181 2.17 14.81 -3.25
CA LEU A 181 2.21 15.44 -1.92
C LEU A 181 0.82 15.49 -1.26
N SER A 182 -0.24 15.46 -2.06
CA SER A 182 -1.63 15.50 -1.61
C SER A 182 -2.32 14.13 -1.52
N SER A 183 -1.59 13.02 -1.63
CA SER A 183 -2.24 11.71 -1.71
C SER A 183 -1.64 10.56 -0.91
N SER A 184 -0.31 10.46 -0.81
CA SER A 184 0.35 9.30 -0.23
C SER A 184 1.52 9.71 0.65
N LYS A 185 1.48 9.35 1.94
CA LYS A 185 2.58 9.55 2.89
C LYS A 185 3.90 8.95 2.38
N PHE A 186 3.82 7.76 1.78
CA PHE A 186 5.01 7.10 1.23
C PHE A 186 5.48 7.75 -0.08
N GLY A 187 4.54 8.20 -0.93
CA GLY A 187 4.86 8.96 -2.14
C GLY A 187 5.62 10.26 -1.81
N VAL A 188 5.18 10.98 -0.77
CA VAL A 188 5.87 12.17 -0.23
C VAL A 188 7.30 11.84 0.18
N GLN A 189 7.51 10.77 0.96
CA GLN A 189 8.86 10.34 1.37
C GLN A 189 9.73 10.00 0.16
N SER A 190 9.20 9.22 -0.78
CA SER A 190 9.93 8.77 -1.95
C SER A 190 10.37 9.93 -2.85
N ILE A 191 9.45 10.85 -3.18
CA ILE A 191 9.76 11.97 -4.07
C ILE A 191 10.72 12.97 -3.41
N LEU A 192 10.57 13.24 -2.10
CA LEU A 192 11.45 14.16 -1.37
C LEU A 192 12.86 13.59 -1.22
N PHE A 193 13.01 12.36 -0.75
CA PHE A 193 14.33 11.77 -0.53
C PHE A 193 15.05 11.47 -1.84
N THR A 194 14.33 10.95 -2.84
CA THR A 194 14.93 10.68 -4.16
C THR A 194 15.27 11.99 -4.85
N GLY A 195 14.37 12.98 -4.85
CA GLY A 195 14.63 14.30 -5.44
C GLY A 195 15.82 15.02 -4.81
N LEU A 196 15.98 14.95 -3.49
CA LEU A 196 17.13 15.54 -2.79
C LEU A 196 18.45 14.86 -3.17
N LEU A 197 18.48 13.53 -3.19
CA LEU A 197 19.67 12.79 -3.59
C LEU A 197 20.01 13.01 -5.07
N CYS A 198 19.00 13.05 -5.94
CA CYS A 198 19.15 13.42 -7.34
C CYS A 198 19.83 14.78 -7.49
N ALA A 199 19.32 15.80 -6.79
CA ALA A 199 19.88 17.15 -6.82
C ALA A 199 21.34 17.19 -6.30
N LEU A 200 21.67 16.39 -5.29
CA LEU A 200 23.04 16.28 -4.77
C LEU A 200 23.98 15.55 -5.74
N ILE A 201 23.51 14.48 -6.41
CA ILE A 201 24.33 13.70 -7.35
C ILE A 201 24.65 14.51 -8.60
N ASP A 202 23.66 15.23 -9.16
CA ASP A 202 23.84 16.02 -10.37
C ASP A 202 24.35 17.44 -10.11
N LEU A 203 24.36 17.87 -8.85
CA LEU A 203 24.57 19.28 -8.47
C LEU A 203 23.59 20.23 -9.19
N SER A 204 22.34 19.78 -9.37
CA SER A 204 21.28 20.51 -10.06
C SER A 204 20.05 20.69 -9.16
N LEU A 205 19.46 21.87 -9.16
CA LEU A 205 18.23 22.15 -8.41
C LEU A 205 16.96 21.71 -9.15
N LEU A 206 17.07 21.30 -10.42
CA LEU A 206 15.91 20.93 -11.25
C LEU A 206 15.02 19.86 -10.59
N PRO A 207 15.54 18.81 -9.91
CA PRO A 207 14.69 17.85 -9.20
C PRO A 207 13.96 18.39 -7.96
N ILE A 208 14.29 19.59 -7.48
CA ILE A 208 13.74 20.18 -6.26
C ILE A 208 12.83 21.39 -6.55
N ILE A 209 13.11 22.16 -7.60
CA ILE A 209 12.28 23.34 -7.96
C ILE A 209 10.79 22.99 -8.09
N PRO A 210 10.38 21.93 -8.83
CA PRO A 210 8.97 21.56 -8.93
C PRO A 210 8.35 21.12 -7.61
N LEU A 211 9.14 20.51 -6.72
CA LEU A 211 8.68 20.14 -5.37
C LEU A 211 8.42 21.39 -4.53
N ALA A 212 9.31 22.37 -4.57
CA ALA A 212 9.15 23.63 -3.86
C ALA A 212 7.91 24.40 -4.35
N LEU A 213 7.68 24.47 -5.67
CA LEU A 213 6.50 25.08 -6.26
C LEU A 213 5.21 24.36 -5.81
N SER A 214 5.19 23.04 -5.78
CA SER A 214 4.04 22.28 -5.31
C SER A 214 3.74 22.47 -3.83
N VAL A 215 4.77 22.53 -2.99
CA VAL A 215 4.61 22.87 -1.56
C VAL A 215 4.04 24.28 -1.42
N LEU A 216 4.54 25.25 -2.18
CA LEU A 216 4.01 26.63 -2.18
C LEU A 216 2.53 26.63 -2.59
N CYS A 217 2.17 25.96 -3.68
CA CYS A 217 0.77 25.82 -4.11
C CYS A 217 -0.10 25.19 -3.01
N LEU A 218 0.35 24.10 -2.38
CA LEU A 218 -0.40 23.45 -1.30
C LEU A 218 -0.60 24.36 -0.08
N ILE A 219 0.42 25.16 0.26
CA ILE A 219 0.32 26.17 1.32
C ILE A 219 -0.67 27.27 0.90
N LEU A 220 -0.62 27.75 -0.33
CA LEU A 220 -1.51 28.81 -0.82
C LEU A 220 -2.98 28.38 -0.86
N PHE A 221 -3.26 27.19 -1.39
CA PHE A 221 -4.63 26.70 -1.56
C PHE A 221 -5.23 26.11 -0.28
N PHE A 222 -4.42 25.49 0.59
CA PHE A 222 -4.95 24.76 1.75
C PHE A 222 -4.48 25.32 3.08
N ARG A 223 -3.30 25.96 3.18
CA ARG A 223 -2.75 26.55 4.41
C ARG A 223 -2.66 25.54 5.57
N VAL A 224 -3.59 25.62 6.52
CA VAL A 224 -3.53 24.98 7.84
C VAL A 224 -3.64 23.45 7.78
N PRO A 225 -4.58 22.82 7.03
CA PRO A 225 -4.73 21.37 6.98
C PRO A 225 -3.50 20.68 6.38
N PHE A 226 -2.88 21.28 5.35
CA PHE A 226 -1.65 20.74 4.77
C PHE A 226 -0.50 20.76 5.78
N LEU A 227 -0.24 21.91 6.42
CA LEU A 227 0.81 22.03 7.43
C LEU A 227 0.57 21.09 8.64
N SER A 228 -0.69 20.95 9.06
CA SER A 228 -1.08 20.00 10.11
C SER A 228 -0.79 18.55 9.71
N SER A 229 -1.11 18.16 8.48
CA SER A 229 -0.79 16.83 7.94
C SER A 229 0.72 16.57 7.87
N VAL A 230 1.52 17.56 7.44
CA VAL A 230 2.98 17.44 7.43
C VAL A 230 3.53 17.29 8.85
N LYS A 231 3.05 18.09 9.80
CA LYS A 231 3.41 17.99 11.22
C LYS A 231 3.05 16.61 11.80
N HIS A 232 1.85 16.11 11.50
CA HIS A 232 1.39 14.78 11.90
C HIS A 232 2.31 13.70 11.36
N HIS A 233 2.67 13.78 10.07
CA HIS A 233 3.56 12.83 9.44
C HIS A 233 4.95 12.81 10.09
N PHE A 234 5.52 13.99 10.38
CA PHE A 234 6.81 14.11 11.05
C PHE A 234 6.77 13.54 12.48
N ASN A 235 5.74 13.85 13.24
CA ASN A 235 5.55 13.31 14.59
C ASN A 235 5.41 11.79 14.57
N HIS A 236 4.66 11.25 13.61
CA HIS A 236 4.53 9.81 13.41
C HIS A 236 5.88 9.16 13.09
N LEU A 237 6.68 9.75 12.19
CA LEU A 237 8.02 9.26 11.88
C LEU A 237 8.95 9.30 13.10
N LYS A 238 8.90 10.37 13.91
CA LYS A 238 9.68 10.50 15.16
C LYS A 238 9.28 9.41 16.16
N TRP A 239 7.98 9.22 16.38
CA TRP A 239 7.45 8.16 17.25
C TRP A 239 7.88 6.77 16.77
N TYR A 240 7.73 6.50 15.48
CA TYR A 240 8.07 5.21 14.88
C TYR A 240 9.58 4.94 14.91
N ALA A 241 10.42 5.97 14.71
CA ALA A 241 11.87 5.89 14.89
C ALA A 241 12.24 5.51 16.33
N ASN A 242 11.57 6.09 17.32
CA ASN A 242 11.79 5.74 18.73
C ASN A 242 11.41 4.29 19.05
N LEU A 243 10.27 3.80 18.54
CA LEU A 243 9.89 2.39 18.66
C LEU A 243 10.90 1.46 17.99
N ASN A 244 11.39 1.85 16.81
CA ASN A 244 12.37 1.08 16.06
C ASN A 244 13.72 0.99 16.80
N ARG A 245 14.18 2.09 17.41
CA ARG A 245 15.38 2.10 18.26
C ARG A 245 15.25 1.17 19.47
N LYS A 246 14.05 1.10 20.06
CA LYS A 246 13.73 0.19 21.18
C LYS A 246 13.52 -1.27 20.75
N GLY A 247 13.51 -1.58 19.45
CA GLY A 247 13.23 -2.93 18.93
C GLY A 247 11.76 -3.34 19.05
N LEU A 248 10.86 -2.41 19.36
CA LEU A 248 9.43 -2.66 19.57
C LEU A 248 8.62 -2.57 18.27
N SER A 249 9.19 -1.97 17.22
CA SER A 249 8.50 -1.88 15.94
C SER A 249 8.54 -3.23 15.21
N TYR A 250 7.48 -3.53 14.46
CA TYR A 250 7.49 -4.67 13.52
C TYR A 250 8.64 -4.56 12.49
N ALA A 251 9.08 -3.34 12.18
CA ALA A 251 10.18 -3.09 11.26
C ALA A 251 11.57 -3.43 11.82
N ALA A 252 11.77 -3.41 13.14
CA ALA A 252 13.09 -3.54 13.76
C ALA A 252 13.78 -4.89 13.49
N ASN A 253 12.99 -5.93 13.24
CA ASN A 253 13.48 -7.30 12.99
C ASN A 253 13.48 -7.70 11.51
N ARG A 254 13.14 -6.79 10.58
CA ARG A 254 12.98 -7.10 9.15
C ARG A 254 14.26 -7.50 8.43
N SER A 255 15.41 -7.01 8.87
CA SER A 255 16.73 -7.32 8.30
C SER A 255 17.41 -8.52 8.95
N ASN A 256 16.72 -9.27 9.81
CA ASN A 256 17.32 -10.40 10.50
C ASN A 256 17.41 -11.65 9.59
N LEU A 257 18.57 -11.82 8.95
CA LEU A 257 18.86 -12.98 8.10
C LEU A 257 18.92 -14.31 8.87
N LYS A 258 19.02 -14.29 10.21
CA LYS A 258 19.13 -15.52 11.02
C LYS A 258 17.93 -16.46 10.87
N GLY A 259 16.74 -15.93 10.51
CA GLY A 259 15.52 -16.72 10.34
C GLY A 259 15.47 -17.56 9.05
N LEU A 260 16.35 -17.27 8.08
CA LEU A 260 16.34 -17.89 6.76
C LEU A 260 17.01 -19.25 6.75
N TRP A 261 18.06 -19.43 7.56
CA TRP A 261 18.84 -20.65 7.59
C TRP A 261 18.55 -21.43 8.87
N SER A 262 17.61 -22.37 8.81
CA SER A 262 17.51 -23.38 9.87
C SER A 262 18.51 -24.49 9.61
N LYS A 263 19.44 -24.70 10.54
CA LYS A 263 20.49 -25.74 10.45
C LYS A 263 19.94 -27.17 10.28
N ASN A 264 18.68 -27.40 10.66
CA ASN A 264 18.05 -28.74 10.66
C ASN A 264 17.21 -29.04 9.40
N ARG A 265 17.34 -28.26 8.32
CA ARG A 265 16.55 -28.44 7.10
C ARG A 265 17.45 -28.61 5.89
N SER A 266 16.98 -29.41 4.91
CA SER A 266 17.70 -29.61 3.65
C SER A 266 17.81 -28.29 2.88
N MET A 267 18.90 -28.13 2.11
CA MET A 267 19.10 -26.95 1.26
C MET A 267 17.92 -26.73 0.30
N ALA A 268 17.37 -27.81 -0.28
CA ALA A 268 16.20 -27.75 -1.15
C ALA A 268 14.96 -27.19 -0.43
N SER A 269 14.71 -27.58 0.83
CA SER A 269 13.58 -27.05 1.60
C SER A 269 13.78 -25.59 2.04
N ASN A 270 15.01 -25.19 2.37
CA ASN A 270 15.34 -23.79 2.66
C ASN A 270 15.22 -22.93 1.40
N LEU A 271 15.66 -23.43 0.24
CA LEU A 271 15.52 -22.78 -1.05
C LEU A 271 14.05 -22.68 -1.45
N GLN A 272 13.25 -23.73 -1.23
CA GLN A 272 11.82 -23.69 -1.44
C GLN A 272 11.14 -22.69 -0.52
N ASP A 273 11.47 -22.63 0.78
CA ASP A 273 10.88 -21.66 1.72
C ASP A 273 11.28 -20.20 1.37
N LEU A 274 12.51 -20.01 0.90
CA LEU A 274 13.00 -18.74 0.36
C LEU A 274 12.20 -18.35 -0.87
N LEU A 275 12.05 -19.24 -1.87
CA LEU A 275 11.36 -18.96 -3.13
C LEU A 275 9.83 -18.92 -3.00
N MET A 276 9.25 -19.67 -2.06
CA MET A 276 7.81 -19.94 -1.96
C MET A 276 7.16 -19.34 -0.72
N THR A 277 7.35 -18.04 -0.51
CA THR A 277 6.44 -17.17 0.27
C THR A 277 6.55 -17.19 1.80
N LYS A 278 7.29 -18.14 2.42
CA LYS A 278 7.63 -18.02 3.85
C LYS A 278 8.65 -16.92 4.14
N ALA A 279 9.28 -16.37 3.11
CA ALA A 279 10.11 -15.17 3.21
C ALA A 279 9.36 -13.96 3.78
N LYS A 280 8.04 -13.84 3.57
CA LYS A 280 7.23 -12.75 4.13
C LYS A 280 7.22 -12.76 5.67
N ASP A 281 7.18 -13.94 6.26
CA ASP A 281 7.15 -14.11 7.72
C ASP A 281 8.56 -14.09 8.35
N LYS A 282 9.62 -14.26 7.53
CA LYS A 282 11.01 -14.44 7.99
C LYS A 282 11.97 -13.30 7.66
N GLY A 283 11.53 -12.27 6.92
CA GLY A 283 12.31 -11.07 6.65
C GLY A 283 12.12 -10.56 5.21
N PRO A 284 11.51 -9.38 4.99
CA PRO A 284 11.30 -8.83 3.66
C PRO A 284 12.60 -8.57 2.89
N LEU A 285 13.75 -8.45 3.57
CA LEU A 285 15.07 -8.28 2.95
C LEU A 285 15.46 -9.46 2.05
N ALA A 286 15.26 -10.71 2.48
CA ALA A 286 15.66 -11.88 1.71
C ALA A 286 14.70 -12.20 0.58
N GLY A 287 13.40 -11.98 0.82
CA GLY A 287 12.37 -12.11 -0.21
C GLY A 287 12.52 -11.03 -1.28
N SER A 288 12.78 -9.78 -0.91
CA SER A 288 13.00 -8.69 -1.86
C SER A 288 14.30 -8.88 -2.65
N ILE A 289 15.44 -9.13 -2.00
CA ILE A 289 16.74 -9.19 -2.68
C ILE A 289 16.87 -10.40 -3.62
N LEU A 290 16.43 -11.59 -3.20
CA LEU A 290 16.62 -12.83 -3.98
C LEU A 290 15.47 -13.18 -4.93
N ILE A 291 14.22 -12.81 -4.60
CA ILE A 291 13.03 -13.17 -5.40
C ILE A 291 12.62 -12.03 -6.34
N SER A 292 12.97 -10.78 -6.04
CA SER A 292 12.50 -9.61 -6.82
C SER A 292 13.45 -9.17 -7.92
N PHE A 293 14.51 -9.92 -8.21
CA PHE A 293 15.55 -9.59 -9.19
C PHE A 293 16.31 -8.28 -8.96
N THR A 294 16.07 -7.59 -7.85
CA THR A 294 16.78 -6.39 -7.48
C THR A 294 18.29 -6.63 -7.42
N LEU A 295 18.76 -7.78 -6.91
CA LEU A 295 20.19 -8.05 -6.79
C LEU A 295 20.89 -8.31 -8.15
N PRO A 296 20.40 -9.19 -9.04
CA PRO A 296 20.96 -9.31 -10.39
C PRO A 296 20.97 -7.99 -11.16
N LEU A 297 19.90 -7.17 -11.04
CA LEU A 297 19.84 -5.84 -11.63
C LEU A 297 20.94 -4.93 -11.09
N ILE A 298 21.10 -4.88 -9.76
CA ILE A 298 22.14 -4.10 -9.09
C ILE A 298 23.54 -4.57 -9.51
N VAL A 299 23.80 -5.89 -9.49
CA VAL A 299 25.11 -6.46 -9.86
C VAL A 299 25.47 -6.09 -11.29
N LEU A 300 24.52 -6.17 -12.23
CA LEU A 300 24.77 -5.83 -13.63
C LEU A 300 24.94 -4.32 -13.85
N ILE A 301 24.26 -3.47 -13.06
CA ILE A 301 24.52 -2.03 -13.04
C ILE A 301 25.94 -1.72 -12.55
N PHE A 302 26.41 -2.40 -11.51
CA PHE A 302 27.76 -2.21 -10.98
C PHE A 302 28.85 -2.83 -11.89
N TRP A 303 28.52 -3.85 -12.68
CA TRP A 303 29.45 -4.48 -13.62
C TRP A 303 30.00 -3.50 -14.65
N ASP A 304 29.12 -2.65 -15.23
CA ASP A 304 29.53 -1.59 -16.15
C ASP A 304 28.94 -0.24 -15.71
N PHE A 305 29.41 0.20 -14.55
CA PHE A 305 28.95 1.44 -13.93
C PHE A 305 29.17 2.66 -14.83
N GLN A 306 30.25 2.69 -15.62
CA GLN A 306 30.54 3.83 -16.52
C GLN A 306 29.54 3.91 -17.67
N PHE A 307 29.22 2.79 -18.31
CA PHE A 307 28.16 2.76 -19.31
C PHE A 307 26.81 3.08 -18.69
N PHE A 308 26.50 2.53 -17.53
CA PHE A 308 25.26 2.88 -16.84
C PHE A 308 25.16 4.38 -16.54
N ARG A 309 26.24 5.00 -16.07
CA ARG A 309 26.29 6.44 -15.79
C ARG A 309 26.15 7.30 -17.05
N SER A 310 26.42 6.75 -18.24
CA SER A 310 26.21 7.47 -19.50
C SER A 310 24.74 7.68 -19.86
N PHE A 311 23.80 6.99 -19.19
CA PHE A 311 22.37 7.24 -19.36
C PHE A 311 21.92 8.45 -18.54
N GLU A 312 21.13 9.34 -19.17
CA GLU A 312 20.56 10.53 -18.54
C GLU A 312 19.70 10.19 -17.30
N PHE A 313 19.01 9.05 -17.33
CA PHE A 313 18.16 8.57 -16.22
C PHE A 313 18.91 7.73 -15.17
N SER A 314 20.24 7.69 -15.19
CA SER A 314 21.04 6.93 -14.22
C SER A 314 20.96 7.51 -12.81
N THR A 315 20.87 8.84 -12.67
CA THR A 315 20.82 9.53 -11.37
C THR A 315 19.65 9.11 -10.48
N PRO A 316 18.37 9.11 -10.91
CA PRO A 316 17.27 8.67 -10.06
C PRO A 316 17.38 7.20 -9.63
N ILE A 317 17.98 6.34 -10.47
CA ILE A 317 18.25 4.95 -10.09
C ILE A 317 19.32 4.89 -9.01
N MET A 318 20.43 5.62 -9.17
CA MET A 318 21.49 5.68 -8.16
C MET A 318 20.97 6.23 -6.83
N ALA A 319 20.18 7.30 -6.85
CA ALA A 319 19.55 7.87 -5.68
C ALA A 319 18.70 6.84 -4.93
N VAL A 320 17.84 6.10 -5.63
CA VAL A 320 17.01 5.06 -5.01
C VAL A 320 17.84 3.85 -4.53
N LEU A 321 18.91 3.47 -5.23
CA LEU A 321 19.80 2.40 -4.77
C LEU A 321 20.52 2.79 -3.46
N LEU A 322 20.94 4.05 -3.33
CA LEU A 322 21.49 4.58 -2.08
C LEU A 322 20.44 4.56 -0.97
N LEU A 323 19.21 5.00 -1.23
CA LEU A 323 18.11 4.90 -0.25
C LEU A 323 17.81 3.46 0.13
N PHE A 324 17.80 2.55 -0.84
CA PHE A 324 17.59 1.13 -0.59
C PHE A 324 18.65 0.60 0.39
N ILE A 325 19.93 0.92 0.19
CA ILE A 325 21.01 0.52 1.11
C ILE A 325 20.81 1.15 2.49
N VAL A 326 20.59 2.47 2.55
CA VAL A 326 20.45 3.22 3.82
C VAL A 326 19.27 2.72 4.64
N ILE A 327 18.11 2.52 4.04
CA ILE A 327 16.87 2.13 4.75
C ILE A 327 16.95 0.70 5.28
N ASN A 328 17.75 -0.17 4.65
CA ASN A 328 17.98 -1.52 5.15
C ASN A 328 18.92 -1.56 6.37
N ILE A 329 19.57 -0.46 6.74
CA ILE A 329 20.29 -0.32 8.01
C ILE A 329 19.27 -0.21 9.15
N LYS A 330 19.45 -0.99 10.22
CA LYS A 330 18.55 -1.08 11.39
C LYS A 330 18.07 0.28 11.92
N PHE A 331 18.91 1.31 11.86
CA PHE A 331 18.56 2.65 12.33
C PHE A 331 17.48 3.34 11.47
N PHE A 332 17.43 3.07 10.17
CA PHE A 332 16.57 3.73 9.19
C PHE A 332 15.37 2.87 8.72
N THR A 333 15.21 1.65 9.23
CA THR A 333 14.07 0.76 8.89
C THR A 333 12.70 1.35 9.23
N PHE A 334 12.66 2.40 10.06
CA PHE A 334 11.42 3.14 10.35
C PHE A 334 10.91 3.94 9.13
N LEU A 335 11.74 4.19 8.11
CA LEU A 335 11.36 4.87 6.87
C LEU A 335 10.54 3.98 5.92
N GLY A 336 10.23 2.75 6.33
CA GLY A 336 9.33 1.85 5.62
C GLY A 336 10.04 0.72 4.90
N GLU A 337 9.45 0.29 3.80
CA GLU A 337 9.90 -0.84 2.98
C GLU A 337 10.83 -0.33 1.88
N SER A 338 12.10 -0.73 1.93
CA SER A 338 13.14 -0.26 1.00
C SER A 338 12.81 -0.62 -0.45
N GLU A 339 12.20 -1.79 -0.68
CA GLU A 339 11.71 -2.26 -1.97
C GLU A 339 10.64 -1.36 -2.59
N ARG A 340 9.93 -0.58 -1.78
CA ARG A 340 8.95 0.38 -2.31
C ARG A 340 9.62 1.58 -2.97
N TYR A 341 10.81 2.00 -2.53
CA TYR A 341 11.55 3.07 -3.19
C TYR A 341 11.96 2.65 -4.60
N LEU A 342 12.40 1.39 -4.78
CA LEU A 342 12.66 0.82 -6.11
C LEU A 342 11.45 0.85 -7.03
N SER A 343 10.24 0.73 -6.47
CA SER A 343 9.01 0.79 -7.26
C SER A 343 8.74 2.18 -7.85
N HIS A 344 9.33 3.25 -7.30
CA HIS A 344 9.16 4.63 -7.80
C HIS A 344 10.13 4.99 -8.94
N VAL A 345 11.06 4.11 -9.27
CA VAL A 345 11.96 4.22 -10.43
C VAL A 345 11.99 2.92 -11.25
N ALA A 346 11.00 2.04 -11.03
CA ALA A 346 10.97 0.68 -11.55
C ALA A 346 11.22 0.61 -13.05
N ILE A 347 10.55 1.49 -13.78
CA ILE A 347 10.58 1.51 -15.22
C ILE A 347 11.92 2.08 -15.76
N LEU A 348 12.49 3.12 -15.13
CA LEU A 348 13.82 3.61 -15.49
C LEU A 348 14.87 2.52 -15.23
N LEU A 349 14.73 1.81 -14.12
CA LEU A 349 15.56 0.67 -13.76
C LEU A 349 15.49 -0.44 -14.83
N THR A 350 14.30 -0.81 -15.30
CA THR A 350 14.18 -1.83 -16.37
C THR A 350 14.67 -1.33 -17.72
N CYS A 351 14.58 -0.03 -17.99
CA CYS A 351 15.15 0.58 -19.19
C CYS A 351 16.68 0.46 -19.19
N GLY A 352 17.34 0.94 -18.13
CA GLY A 352 18.81 0.84 -18.01
C GLY A 352 19.30 -0.61 -18.07
N PHE A 353 18.57 -1.52 -17.43
CA PHE A 353 18.87 -2.93 -17.50
C PHE A 353 18.71 -3.53 -18.90
N SER A 354 17.67 -3.14 -19.63
CA SER A 354 17.45 -3.59 -21.00
C SER A 354 18.56 -3.10 -21.93
N SER A 355 19.05 -1.87 -21.72
CA SER A 355 20.19 -1.34 -22.47
C SER A 355 21.48 -2.12 -22.19
N ILE A 356 21.74 -2.52 -20.94
CA ILE A 356 22.88 -3.38 -20.58
C ILE A 356 22.76 -4.75 -21.25
N ILE A 357 21.58 -5.39 -21.19
CA ILE A 357 21.34 -6.68 -21.85
C ILE A 357 21.65 -6.61 -23.35
N GLN A 358 21.21 -5.54 -24.02
CA GLN A 358 21.44 -5.38 -25.45
C GLN A 358 22.90 -5.14 -25.78
N LYS A 359 23.60 -4.29 -25.02
CA LYS A 359 25.03 -4.01 -25.25
C LYS A 359 25.88 -5.28 -25.16
N TYR A 360 25.57 -6.16 -24.21
CA TYR A 360 26.34 -7.37 -23.94
C TYR A 360 25.72 -8.65 -24.50
N GLU A 361 24.67 -8.52 -25.32
CA GLU A 361 23.96 -9.65 -25.94
C GLU A 361 23.50 -10.72 -24.94
N LEU A 362 23.11 -10.30 -23.73
CA LEU A 362 22.74 -11.18 -22.62
C LEU A 362 21.29 -11.69 -22.72
N ILE A 363 20.86 -12.12 -23.91
CA ILE A 363 19.46 -12.54 -24.16
C ILE A 363 19.05 -13.74 -23.30
N TRP A 364 19.99 -14.59 -22.91
CA TRP A 364 19.76 -15.71 -22.01
C TRP A 364 19.27 -15.26 -20.63
N VAL A 365 19.69 -14.07 -20.16
CA VAL A 365 19.21 -13.47 -18.91
C VAL A 365 17.72 -13.19 -19.03
N VAL A 366 17.27 -12.65 -20.17
CA VAL A 366 15.84 -12.39 -20.43
C VAL A 366 15.03 -13.69 -20.37
N ALA A 367 15.51 -14.74 -21.03
CA ALA A 367 14.85 -16.04 -21.02
C ALA A 367 14.74 -16.61 -19.59
N PHE A 368 15.83 -16.55 -18.82
CA PHE A 368 15.83 -16.98 -17.41
C PHE A 368 14.82 -16.19 -16.58
N LEU A 369 14.79 -14.86 -16.72
CA LEU A 369 13.84 -13.99 -16.03
C LEU A 369 12.40 -14.37 -16.35
N LEU A 370 12.07 -14.55 -17.62
CA LEU A 370 10.72 -14.90 -18.05
C LEU A 370 10.27 -16.26 -17.49
N ILE A 371 11.16 -17.25 -17.50
CA ILE A 371 10.88 -18.58 -16.95
C ILE A 371 10.61 -18.47 -15.44
N PHE A 372 11.52 -17.85 -14.70
CA PHE A 372 11.35 -17.69 -13.25
C PHE A 372 10.09 -16.90 -12.91
N ASN A 373 9.83 -15.80 -13.60
CA ASN A 373 8.66 -14.95 -13.38
C ASN A 373 7.36 -15.71 -13.66
N SER A 374 7.34 -16.54 -14.70
CA SER A 374 6.20 -17.40 -15.02
C SER A 374 5.95 -18.42 -13.92
N LEU A 375 6.99 -19.12 -13.46
CA LEU A 375 6.89 -20.08 -12.34
C LEU A 375 6.34 -19.41 -11.08
N TYR A 376 6.85 -18.22 -10.75
CA TYR A 376 6.39 -17.45 -9.61
C TYR A 376 4.93 -17.01 -9.76
N PHE A 377 4.55 -16.54 -10.95
CA PHE A 377 3.18 -16.15 -11.29
C PHE A 377 2.21 -17.30 -11.07
N PHE A 378 2.48 -18.49 -11.61
CA PHE A 378 1.62 -19.67 -11.43
C PHE A 378 1.53 -20.11 -9.96
N ASN A 379 2.64 -20.09 -9.24
CA ASN A 379 2.64 -20.39 -7.81
C ASN A 379 1.79 -19.38 -7.02
N SER A 380 1.86 -18.10 -7.37
CA SER A 380 1.06 -17.06 -6.73
C SER A 380 -0.46 -17.29 -6.93
N ILE A 381 -0.88 -17.72 -8.13
CA ILE A 381 -2.28 -18.07 -8.40
C ILE A 381 -2.73 -19.24 -7.52
N ARG A 382 -1.91 -20.29 -7.43
CA ARG A 382 -2.18 -21.47 -6.58
C ARG A 382 -2.33 -21.11 -5.11
N ILE A 383 -1.54 -20.17 -4.60
CA ILE A 383 -1.62 -19.71 -3.21
C ILE A 383 -2.88 -18.88 -2.98
N LEU A 384 -3.19 -17.98 -3.91
CA LEU A 384 -4.33 -17.08 -3.79
C LEU A 384 -5.66 -17.81 -3.90
N SER A 385 -5.78 -18.77 -4.80
CA SER A 385 -6.99 -19.58 -4.95
C SER A 385 -7.38 -20.30 -3.65
N LYS A 386 -6.40 -20.70 -2.83
CA LYS A 386 -6.64 -21.32 -1.51
C LYS A 386 -7.10 -20.33 -0.43
N LYS A 387 -6.69 -19.05 -0.49
CA LYS A 387 -6.98 -18.05 0.56
C LYS A 387 -8.34 -17.37 0.40
N VAL A 388 -8.83 -17.22 -0.84
CA VAL A 388 -10.07 -16.48 -1.16
C VAL A 388 -11.33 -17.11 -0.55
N SER A 389 -11.35 -18.42 -0.30
CA SER A 389 -12.57 -19.14 0.08
C SER A 389 -12.99 -18.99 1.55
N ALA A 390 -12.06 -18.81 2.50
CA ALA A 390 -12.38 -18.97 3.93
C ALA A 390 -12.71 -17.65 4.66
N GLY A 391 -11.95 -16.57 4.44
CA GLY A 391 -12.07 -15.33 5.22
C GLY A 391 -13.18 -14.39 4.76
N LYS A 392 -13.30 -14.19 3.43
CA LYS A 392 -14.25 -13.23 2.85
C LYS A 392 -15.71 -13.58 3.14
N GLN A 393 -16.07 -14.85 3.04
CA GLN A 393 -17.43 -15.30 3.32
C GLN A 393 -17.88 -14.96 4.75
N THR A 394 -16.95 -14.84 5.71
CA THR A 394 -17.30 -14.51 7.09
C THR A 394 -17.58 -13.01 7.22
N ASN A 395 -16.72 -12.14 6.68
CA ASN A 395 -16.92 -10.70 6.73
C ASN A 395 -18.18 -10.26 5.98
N ASP A 396 -18.39 -10.76 4.76
CA ASP A 396 -19.59 -10.43 3.98
C ASP A 396 -20.87 -10.84 4.72
N LYS A 397 -20.85 -11.98 5.44
CA LYS A 397 -21.98 -12.41 6.29
C LYS A 397 -22.19 -11.54 7.52
N ILE A 398 -21.10 -11.08 8.16
CA ILE A 398 -21.18 -10.15 9.29
C ILE A 398 -21.83 -8.85 8.82
N THR A 399 -21.30 -8.24 7.75
CA THR A 399 -21.81 -6.96 7.26
C THR A 399 -23.23 -7.07 6.74
N ALA A 400 -23.57 -8.15 6.03
CA ALA A 400 -24.95 -8.41 5.59
C ALA A 400 -25.92 -8.56 6.77
N PHE A 401 -25.51 -9.24 7.85
CA PHE A 401 -26.33 -9.36 9.06
C PHE A 401 -26.49 -8.01 9.78
N LEU A 402 -25.40 -7.27 9.96
CA LEU A 402 -25.45 -5.93 10.55
C LEU A 402 -26.38 -5.01 9.75
N GLY A 403 -26.35 -5.06 8.42
CA GLY A 403 -27.28 -4.32 7.56
C GLY A 403 -28.78 -4.66 7.74
N THR A 404 -29.14 -5.73 8.44
CA THR A 404 -30.53 -6.03 8.81
C THR A 404 -30.98 -5.44 10.14
N LEU A 405 -30.02 -4.92 10.93
CA LEU A 405 -30.27 -4.32 12.24
C LEU A 405 -30.42 -2.81 12.12
N GLN A 406 -31.06 -2.20 13.12
CA GLN A 406 -31.07 -0.74 13.24
C GLN A 406 -29.65 -0.22 13.51
N PRO A 407 -29.31 1.01 13.08
CA PRO A 407 -28.02 1.64 13.35
C PRO A 407 -27.68 1.65 14.84
N LYS A 408 -26.47 1.20 15.15
CA LYS A 408 -25.98 0.85 16.49
C LYS A 408 -24.47 1.09 16.58
N VAL A 409 -23.91 1.13 17.78
CA VAL A 409 -22.46 1.24 18.01
C VAL A 409 -21.88 -0.17 18.15
N VAL A 410 -21.08 -0.55 17.16
CA VAL A 410 -20.50 -1.88 17.04
C VAL A 410 -19.05 -1.88 17.53
N LEU A 411 -18.74 -2.81 18.43
CA LEU A 411 -17.39 -3.17 18.84
C LEU A 411 -16.98 -4.45 18.14
N CYS A 412 -15.81 -4.44 17.48
CA CYS A 412 -15.23 -5.64 16.89
C CYS A 412 -14.08 -6.15 17.76
N PHE A 413 -14.06 -7.45 18.07
CA PHE A 413 -12.99 -8.09 18.84
C PHE A 413 -12.35 -9.27 18.10
N PRO A 414 -11.07 -9.17 17.70
CA PRO A 414 -10.25 -7.94 17.64
C PRO A 414 -10.81 -6.93 16.64
N TYR A 415 -10.26 -5.71 16.62
CA TYR A 415 -10.74 -4.63 15.73
C TYR A 415 -10.91 -5.01 14.25
N HIS A 416 -10.10 -5.95 13.76
CA HIS A 416 -10.12 -6.37 12.37
C HIS A 416 -11.19 -7.44 12.05
N VAL A 417 -11.97 -7.91 13.02
CA VAL A 417 -13.08 -8.84 12.78
C VAL A 417 -14.19 -8.12 12.01
N GLY A 418 -14.72 -8.76 10.96
CA GLY A 418 -15.74 -8.17 10.09
C GLY A 418 -15.20 -7.14 9.09
N SER A 419 -13.89 -6.85 9.10
CA SER A 419 -13.28 -5.74 8.36
C SER A 419 -13.88 -4.39 8.75
N TYR A 420 -13.25 -3.70 9.70
CA TYR A 420 -13.65 -2.39 10.23
C TYR A 420 -14.17 -1.43 9.14
N PHE A 421 -13.39 -1.20 8.08
CA PHE A 421 -13.80 -0.30 7.00
C PHE A 421 -14.91 -0.84 6.10
N GLN A 422 -15.09 -2.16 6.03
CA GLN A 422 -16.23 -2.74 5.29
C GLN A 422 -17.54 -2.42 6.00
N ILE A 423 -17.58 -2.56 7.34
CA ILE A 423 -18.77 -2.19 8.13
C ILE A 423 -19.08 -0.70 7.97
N LEU A 424 -18.07 0.18 8.05
CA LEU A 424 -18.24 1.63 7.83
C LEU A 424 -18.71 1.99 6.41
N LEU A 425 -18.29 1.22 5.40
CA LEU A 425 -18.66 1.47 4.01
C LEU A 425 -20.10 1.02 3.71
N GLU A 426 -20.46 -0.17 4.18
CA GLU A 426 -21.64 -0.92 3.74
C GLU A 426 -22.82 -0.83 4.71
N THR A 427 -22.63 -0.27 5.91
CA THR A 427 -23.70 -0.12 6.91
C THR A 427 -23.75 1.30 7.47
N ASP A 428 -24.86 1.61 8.16
CA ASP A 428 -25.04 2.89 8.86
C ASP A 428 -24.63 2.81 10.35
N HIS A 429 -24.01 1.71 10.77
CA HIS A 429 -23.49 1.56 12.13
C HIS A 429 -22.34 2.52 12.40
N GLN A 430 -22.20 2.89 13.67
CA GLN A 430 -20.97 3.50 14.18
C GLN A 430 -20.05 2.41 14.71
N LEU A 431 -18.74 2.62 14.61
CA LEU A 431 -17.76 1.70 15.16
C LEU A 431 -17.09 2.26 16.41
N PHE A 432 -16.86 1.42 17.39
CA PHE A 432 -16.03 1.73 18.54
C PHE A 432 -14.56 1.39 18.21
N GLY A 433 -13.65 2.37 18.28
CA GLY A 433 -12.22 2.12 18.09
C GLY A 433 -11.34 3.36 17.99
N SER A 434 -10.02 3.17 18.11
CA SER A 434 -8.99 4.22 18.11
C SER A 434 -8.29 4.43 16.75
N ILE A 435 -8.64 3.64 15.72
CA ILE A 435 -7.88 3.45 14.46
C ILE A 435 -7.66 4.75 13.66
N LEU A 436 -8.43 5.81 13.91
CA LEU A 436 -8.42 7.04 13.10
C LEU A 436 -7.93 8.28 13.86
N THR A 437 -7.34 8.10 15.04
CA THR A 437 -6.94 9.21 15.94
C THR A 437 -5.54 9.03 16.49
N ASP A 438 -4.88 10.14 16.86
CA ASP A 438 -3.61 10.09 17.58
C ASP A 438 -3.77 9.41 18.93
N ASN A 439 -3.13 8.25 19.10
CA ASN A 439 -3.29 7.34 20.22
C ASN A 439 -3.15 8.00 21.60
N GLU A 440 -2.31 9.02 21.75
CA GLU A 440 -2.05 9.63 23.07
C GLU A 440 -3.21 10.52 23.56
N GLU A 441 -4.06 11.03 22.67
CA GLU A 441 -5.16 11.90 23.06
C GLU A 441 -6.53 11.21 23.08
N HIS A 442 -6.63 10.00 22.53
CA HIS A 442 -7.91 9.34 22.32
C HIS A 442 -8.56 8.91 23.65
N PRO A 443 -9.88 9.15 23.85
CA PRO A 443 -10.57 8.77 25.08
C PRO A 443 -10.44 7.28 25.44
N ILE A 444 -10.46 6.39 24.45
CA ILE A 444 -10.29 4.94 24.65
C ILE A 444 -8.91 4.64 25.26
N THR A 445 -7.85 5.22 24.69
CA THR A 445 -6.48 5.00 25.16
C THR A 445 -6.23 5.66 26.51
N LYS A 446 -6.77 6.87 26.73
CA LYS A 446 -6.70 7.57 28.03
C LYS A 446 -7.40 6.81 29.15
N LYS A 447 -8.53 6.16 28.85
CA LYS A 447 -9.23 5.31 29.80
C LYS A 447 -8.59 3.93 30.00
N GLY A 448 -7.55 3.58 29.21
CA GLY A 448 -6.90 2.28 29.28
C GLY A 448 -7.78 1.13 28.80
N LEU A 449 -8.72 1.40 27.88
CA LEU A 449 -9.65 0.41 27.34
C LEU A 449 -9.03 -0.48 26.26
N GLU A 450 -7.83 -0.13 25.79
CA GLU A 450 -7.05 -0.86 24.78
C GLU A 450 -5.69 -1.28 25.38
N PRO A 451 -5.62 -2.42 26.09
CA PRO A 451 -4.39 -2.84 26.77
C PRO A 451 -3.30 -3.26 25.77
N SER A 452 -3.68 -3.79 24.61
CA SER A 452 -2.75 -4.13 23.54
C SER A 452 -3.46 -4.14 22.20
N TYR A 453 -3.02 -3.30 21.24
CA TYR A 453 -3.55 -3.34 19.88
C TYR A 453 -3.33 -4.75 19.25
N PRO A 454 -4.32 -5.36 18.58
CA PRO A 454 -5.65 -4.84 18.20
C PRO A 454 -6.80 -5.30 19.12
N TYR A 455 -6.53 -5.51 20.41
CA TYR A 455 -7.44 -6.07 21.42
C TYR A 455 -7.90 -5.00 22.42
N LEU A 456 -9.20 -5.03 22.71
CA LEU A 456 -9.83 -4.22 23.75
C LEU A 456 -9.94 -5.01 25.06
N ASP A 457 -10.14 -4.32 26.17
CA ASP A 457 -10.39 -4.96 27.46
C ASP A 457 -11.86 -5.41 27.57
N LEU A 458 -12.14 -6.69 27.34
CA LEU A 458 -13.52 -7.21 27.36
C LEU A 458 -14.15 -7.23 28.77
N ASP A 459 -13.35 -7.18 29.83
CA ASP A 459 -13.88 -7.09 31.20
C ASP A 459 -14.50 -5.72 31.47
N ARG A 460 -14.20 -4.73 30.62
CA ARG A 460 -14.73 -3.36 30.67
C ARG A 460 -15.81 -3.10 29.62
N LEU A 461 -16.44 -4.15 29.09
CA LEU A 461 -17.47 -4.04 28.05
C LEU A 461 -18.67 -3.18 28.49
N ASP A 462 -19.11 -3.31 29.75
CA ASP A 462 -20.22 -2.51 30.27
C ASP A 462 -19.84 -1.03 30.44
N GLU A 463 -18.60 -0.74 30.83
CA GLU A 463 -18.07 0.63 30.84
C GLU A 463 -18.08 1.21 29.42
N MET A 464 -17.61 0.46 28.41
CA MET A 464 -17.64 0.91 27.02
C MET A 464 -19.08 1.16 26.54
N SER A 465 -20.02 0.33 26.98
CA SER A 465 -21.43 0.47 26.65
C SER A 465 -22.06 1.71 27.30
N ASN A 466 -21.74 1.96 28.57
CA ASN A 466 -22.27 3.11 29.31
C ASN A 466 -21.67 4.43 28.81
N ASP A 467 -20.36 4.46 28.57
CA ASP A 467 -19.64 5.70 28.24
C ASP A 467 -19.73 6.06 26.76
N PHE A 468 -19.84 5.07 25.88
CA PHE A 468 -19.73 5.25 24.42
C PHE A 468 -20.91 4.66 23.64
N GLY A 469 -21.92 4.13 24.34
CA GLY A 469 -23.14 3.60 23.72
C GLY A 469 -22.94 2.27 22.98
N VAL A 470 -21.84 1.54 23.22
CA VAL A 470 -21.57 0.24 22.58
C VAL A 470 -22.69 -0.74 22.88
N ASN A 471 -23.41 -1.21 21.87
CA ASN A 471 -24.58 -2.09 22.05
C ASN A 471 -24.55 -3.34 21.16
N LEU A 472 -23.55 -3.45 20.30
CA LEU A 472 -23.26 -4.66 19.53
C LEU A 472 -21.79 -5.05 19.69
N LEU A 473 -21.53 -6.34 19.89
CA LEU A 473 -20.19 -6.91 19.96
C LEU A 473 -20.05 -8.01 18.90
N VAL A 474 -19.12 -7.84 17.95
CA VAL A 474 -18.73 -8.86 16.98
C VAL A 474 -17.44 -9.52 17.46
N LEU A 475 -17.57 -10.72 18.03
CA LEU A 475 -16.50 -11.43 18.71
C LEU A 475 -16.01 -12.63 17.91
N ARG A 476 -14.71 -12.71 17.61
CA ARG A 476 -14.08 -13.97 17.14
C ARG A 476 -13.57 -14.78 18.32
N LYS A 477 -14.21 -15.91 18.62
CA LYS A 477 -13.90 -16.78 19.77
C LYS A 477 -12.43 -17.21 19.81
N SER A 478 -11.82 -17.53 18.66
CA SER A 478 -10.41 -17.94 18.62
C SER A 478 -9.42 -16.84 19.01
N ALA A 479 -9.85 -15.58 19.06
CA ALA A 479 -9.01 -14.46 19.45
C ALA A 479 -8.99 -14.22 20.97
N LEU A 480 -9.94 -14.80 21.72
CA LEU A 480 -10.01 -14.67 23.18
C LEU A 480 -8.74 -15.19 23.85
N ALA A 481 -8.32 -16.42 23.52
CA ALA A 481 -7.12 -17.02 24.08
C ALA A 481 -5.85 -16.19 23.76
N THR A 482 -5.73 -15.65 22.55
CA THR A 482 -4.59 -14.80 22.16
C THR A 482 -4.52 -13.51 22.95
N ALA A 483 -5.67 -12.98 23.36
CA ALA A 483 -5.79 -11.74 24.12
C ALA A 483 -5.79 -11.93 25.65
N GLY A 484 -5.66 -13.18 26.14
CA GLY A 484 -5.71 -13.48 27.58
C GLY A 484 -7.12 -13.59 28.17
N PHE A 485 -8.16 -13.63 27.34
CA PHE A 485 -9.56 -13.75 27.74
C PHE A 485 -10.08 -15.20 27.61
N GLU A 486 -9.22 -16.19 27.88
CA GLU A 486 -9.63 -17.59 27.82
C GLU A 486 -10.70 -17.89 28.89
N GLY A 487 -11.87 -18.36 28.45
CA GLY A 487 -13.00 -18.57 29.35
C GLY A 487 -13.84 -17.33 29.67
N TRP A 488 -13.56 -16.19 29.02
CA TRP A 488 -14.40 -15.00 29.15
C TRP A 488 -15.86 -15.30 28.82
N ASN A 489 -16.75 -14.84 29.71
CA ASN A 489 -18.18 -14.89 29.52
C ASN A 489 -18.70 -13.45 29.40
N PRO A 490 -19.66 -13.21 28.50
CA PRO A 490 -20.29 -11.90 28.40
C PRO A 490 -21.00 -11.53 29.71
N PRO A 491 -21.09 -10.23 30.06
CA PRO A 491 -21.96 -9.78 31.15
C PRO A 491 -23.41 -10.21 30.92
N SER A 492 -24.22 -10.32 31.98
CA SER A 492 -25.57 -10.89 31.93
C SER A 492 -26.53 -10.17 30.97
N GLU A 493 -26.26 -8.89 30.71
CA GLU A 493 -27.05 -8.06 29.78
C GLU A 493 -26.75 -8.34 28.30
N TRP A 494 -25.70 -9.09 27.99
CA TRP A 494 -25.25 -9.34 26.63
C TRP A 494 -25.67 -10.73 26.15
N GLN A 495 -26.51 -10.77 25.13
CA GLN A 495 -27.06 -12.00 24.58
C GLN A 495 -26.55 -12.27 23.17
N VAL A 496 -26.27 -13.54 22.86
CA VAL A 496 -25.90 -13.95 21.51
C VAL A 496 -27.13 -13.86 20.60
N ILE A 497 -27.10 -12.95 19.64
CA ILE A 497 -28.17 -12.82 18.63
C ILE A 497 -27.85 -13.58 17.35
N LYS A 498 -26.57 -13.84 17.06
CA LYS A 498 -26.16 -14.57 15.87
C LYS A 498 -24.79 -15.23 16.02
N THR A 499 -24.66 -16.43 15.44
CA THR A 499 -23.37 -17.08 15.21
C THR A 499 -23.11 -17.17 13.70
N ILE A 500 -21.95 -16.68 13.26
CA ILE A 500 -21.55 -16.64 11.85
C ILE A 500 -20.27 -17.46 11.65
N GLY A 501 -20.36 -18.48 10.80
CA GLY A 501 -19.21 -19.31 10.44
C GLY A 501 -18.62 -20.07 11.62
N LYS A 502 -17.33 -20.40 11.52
CA LYS A 502 -16.60 -21.14 12.58
C LYS A 502 -16.05 -20.16 13.63
N GLY A 503 -16.93 -19.74 14.54
CA GLY A 503 -16.52 -19.07 15.78
C GLY A 503 -16.55 -17.54 15.78
N VAL A 504 -17.35 -16.90 14.92
CA VAL A 504 -17.74 -15.50 15.14
C VAL A 504 -19.12 -15.46 15.79
N MET A 505 -19.22 -14.80 16.92
CA MET A 505 -20.45 -14.60 17.70
C MET A 505 -20.78 -13.12 17.72
N ILE A 506 -22.04 -12.77 17.52
CA ILE A 506 -22.54 -11.41 17.60
C ILE A 506 -23.44 -11.32 18.81
N TYR A 507 -23.07 -10.45 19.74
CA TYR A 507 -23.82 -10.17 20.95
C TYR A 507 -24.52 -8.82 20.82
N GLU A 508 -25.68 -8.72 21.46
CA GLU A 508 -26.43 -7.50 21.65
C GLU A 508 -26.66 -7.28 23.14
N ARG A 509 -26.53 -6.04 23.59
CA ARG A 509 -26.90 -5.66 24.95
C ARG A 509 -28.40 -5.46 25.02
N ASN A 510 -29.08 -6.21 25.87
CA ASN A 510 -30.48 -5.97 26.23
C ASN A 510 -30.53 -4.70 27.08
N LYS A 511 -30.85 -3.57 26.46
CA LYS A 511 -31.23 -2.37 27.22
C LYS A 511 -32.74 -2.39 27.44
N ASP A 512 -33.15 -2.16 28.69
CA ASP A 512 -34.50 -1.70 28.97
C ASP A 512 -34.71 -0.37 28.20
N GLU A 513 -35.87 -0.22 27.54
CA GLU A 513 -36.18 0.85 26.55
C GLU A 513 -36.07 2.30 27.07
N THR A 514 -35.64 2.53 28.31
CA THR A 514 -35.66 3.84 28.98
C THR A 514 -34.41 4.70 28.79
N ASP A 515 -33.28 4.14 28.34
CA ASP A 515 -32.05 4.90 28.09
C ASP A 515 -31.91 5.31 26.62
N THR A 516 -32.65 6.34 26.21
CA THR A 516 -32.40 7.02 24.93
C THR A 516 -31.10 7.81 25.03
N PHE A 517 -30.04 7.29 24.42
CA PHE A 517 -28.76 7.98 24.29
C PHE A 517 -28.96 9.20 23.36
N GLU A 518 -29.09 10.40 23.92
CA GLU A 518 -29.01 11.62 23.12
C GLU A 518 -27.61 11.69 22.49
N LYS A 519 -27.56 11.87 21.16
CA LYS A 519 -26.28 12.06 20.45
C LYS A 519 -25.53 13.23 21.09
N PRO A 520 -24.28 13.04 21.56
CA PRO A 520 -23.42 14.18 21.85
C PRO A 520 -23.27 14.99 20.55
N GLY A 521 -23.63 16.27 20.61
CA GLY A 521 -23.53 17.22 19.49
C GLY A 521 -22.10 17.52 19.06
#